data_AF-A0A3R6HID3-F1
#
_entry.id   AF-A0A3R6HID3-F1
#
_cell.length_a   1.000
_cell.length_b   1.000
_cell.length_c   1.000
_cell.angle_alpha   90.00
_cell.angle_beta   90.00
_cell.angle_gamma   90.00
#
_symmetry.space_group_name_H-M   'P 1'
#
loop_
_entity.id
_entity.type
_entity.pdbx_description
1 polymer ?
#
loop_
_entity_poly.entity_id
_entity_poly.type
_entity_poly.pdbx_seq_one_letter_code
_entity_poly.pdbx_strand_id
1 'polypeptide(L)'
;MEKNIVEVVMNNKGEVIEKVADYIGVESLAKVIEGLYRECLEEFDDAEDLEEYIADVLSENIQSLAWEFTHKVNREMKKYLHLDDQRMDGNFANLYNDYPRHVTGTFWATDYDGDDYYDLYPQMVARLDAAEDSEQASKDREYLEEWYFKAFGTYNIKYNFSNELEEIHYMMEEAYEEA
;
A
#
# COMPACT_ATOMS: atom_id res chain seq x y z
N MET A 1 13.52 14.85 19.18
CA MET A 1 13.96 14.55 17.80
C MET A 1 12.88 13.66 17.24
N GLU A 2 12.06 14.21 16.34
CA GLU A 2 11.20 13.39 15.49
C GLU A 2 12.10 12.41 14.73
N LYS A 3 11.69 11.14 14.67
CA LYS A 3 12.44 10.11 13.94
C LYS A 3 11.89 10.07 12.53
N ASN A 4 12.70 10.35 11.52
CA ASN A 4 12.20 10.24 10.16
C ASN A 4 11.87 8.78 9.81
N ILE A 5 10.65 8.53 9.32
CA ILE A 5 10.21 7.19 8.92
C ILE A 5 10.65 6.94 7.48
N VAL A 6 11.75 6.21 7.32
CA VAL A 6 12.37 5.94 6.02
C VAL A 6 12.72 4.46 5.90
N GLU A 7 12.16 3.79 4.90
CA GLU A 7 12.60 2.49 4.43
C GLU A 7 13.97 2.63 3.75
N VAL A 8 14.90 1.74 4.09
CA VAL A 8 16.24 1.69 3.50
C VAL A 8 16.35 0.44 2.63
N VAL A 9 16.34 0.62 1.32
CA VAL A 9 16.55 -0.47 0.37
C VAL A 9 18.05 -0.66 0.19
N MET A 10 18.52 -1.89 0.37
CA MET A 10 19.92 -2.27 0.21
C MET A 10 20.09 -3.24 -0.94
N ASN A 11 21.22 -3.17 -1.65
CA ASN A 11 21.58 -4.19 -2.63
C ASN A 11 22.16 -5.45 -1.94
N ASN A 12 22.47 -6.47 -2.73
CA ASN A 12 23.08 -7.72 -2.27
C ASN A 12 24.47 -7.59 -1.62
N LYS A 13 25.07 -6.38 -1.59
CA LYS A 13 26.32 -6.06 -0.90
C LYS A 13 26.09 -5.29 0.40
N GLY A 14 24.83 -5.04 0.78
CA GLY A 14 24.47 -4.22 1.95
C GLY A 14 24.64 -2.72 1.72
N GLU A 15 24.77 -2.27 0.46
CA GLU A 15 24.86 -0.85 0.14
C GLU A 15 23.46 -0.26 -0.01
N VAL A 16 23.20 0.89 0.63
CA VAL A 16 21.93 1.61 0.51
C VAL A 16 21.77 2.13 -0.92
N ILE A 17 20.75 1.64 -1.62
CA ILE A 17 20.42 2.04 -2.99
C ILE A 17 19.21 2.97 -3.06
N GLU A 18 18.31 2.90 -2.08
CA GLU A 18 17.13 3.77 -2.03
C GLU A 18 16.76 4.09 -0.58
N LYS A 19 16.25 5.29 -0.37
CA LYS A 19 15.57 5.71 0.86
C LYS A 19 14.17 6.17 0.47
N VAL A 20 13.16 5.43 0.92
CA VAL A 20 11.75 5.72 0.60
C VAL A 20 11.06 6.15 1.89
N ALA A 21 10.45 7.33 1.90
CA ALA A 21 9.62 7.73 3.02
C ALA A 21 8.38 6.84 3.12
N ASP A 22 7.80 6.74 4.31
CA ASP A 22 6.50 6.10 4.46
C ASP A 22 5.39 7.08 4.06
N TYR A 23 4.73 6.82 2.92
CA TYR A 23 3.65 7.63 2.36
C TYR A 23 2.27 7.09 2.69
N ILE A 24 2.12 5.84 3.14
CA ILE A 24 0.80 5.19 3.26
C ILE A 24 0.60 4.44 4.58
N GLY A 25 1.58 4.45 5.47
CA GLY A 25 1.55 3.65 6.69
C GLY A 25 1.93 2.20 6.39
N VAL A 26 3.15 1.99 5.86
CA VAL A 26 3.66 0.69 5.38
C VAL A 26 3.38 -0.45 6.37
N GLU A 27 3.65 -0.27 7.67
CA GLU A 27 3.44 -1.34 8.65
C GLU A 27 1.95 -1.68 8.84
N SER A 28 1.09 -0.66 8.85
CA SER A 28 -0.37 -0.84 9.01
C SER A 28 -0.93 -1.55 7.78
N LEU A 29 -0.63 -1.02 6.59
CA LEU A 29 -1.06 -1.59 5.33
C LEU A 29 -0.55 -3.03 5.17
N ALA A 30 0.71 -3.33 5.51
CA ALA A 30 1.26 -4.68 5.39
C ALA A 30 0.48 -5.70 6.22
N LYS A 31 0.02 -5.33 7.42
CA LYS A 31 -0.83 -6.20 8.26
C LYS A 31 -2.19 -6.46 7.62
N VAL A 32 -2.80 -5.42 7.03
CA VAL A 32 -4.09 -5.56 6.32
C VAL A 32 -3.91 -6.45 5.10
N ILE A 33 -2.86 -6.23 4.31
CA ILE A 33 -2.55 -7.04 3.12
C ILE A 33 -2.24 -8.49 3.50
N GLU A 34 -1.48 -8.74 4.56
CA GLU A 34 -1.22 -10.10 5.05
C GLU A 34 -2.54 -10.82 5.39
N GLY A 35 -3.46 -10.15 6.08
CA GLY A 35 -4.78 -10.69 6.36
C GLY A 35 -5.56 -11.04 5.09
N LEU A 36 -5.51 -10.18 4.07
CA LEU A 36 -6.19 -10.43 2.79
C LEU A 36 -5.57 -11.61 2.02
N TYR A 37 -4.24 -11.75 2.01
CA TYR A 37 -3.59 -12.94 1.43
C TYR A 37 -3.98 -14.21 2.17
N ARG A 38 -4.03 -14.19 3.51
CA ARG A 38 -4.47 -15.34 4.31
C ARG A 38 -5.90 -15.73 3.99
N GLU A 39 -6.81 -14.76 3.89
CA GLU A 39 -8.18 -15.03 3.45
C GLU A 39 -8.24 -15.67 2.05
N CYS A 40 -7.37 -15.26 1.13
CA CYS A 40 -7.32 -15.88 -0.21
C CYS A 40 -6.70 -17.29 -0.18
N LEU A 41 -5.69 -17.52 0.68
CA LEU A 41 -5.06 -18.82 0.87
C LEU A 41 -6.03 -19.86 1.47
N GLU A 42 -6.89 -19.43 2.40
CA GLU A 42 -7.90 -20.28 3.03
C GLU A 42 -8.98 -20.81 2.06
N GLU A 43 -9.04 -20.31 0.81
CA GLU A 43 -9.95 -20.80 -0.23
C GLU A 43 -9.43 -22.07 -0.93
N PHE A 44 -8.15 -22.44 -0.73
CA PHE A 44 -7.56 -23.66 -1.30
C PHE A 44 -7.79 -24.86 -0.36
N ASP A 45 -8.18 -26.00 -0.92
CA ASP A 45 -8.43 -27.23 -0.14
C ASP A 45 -7.15 -27.78 0.54
N ASP A 46 -5.98 -27.45 -0.02
CA ASP A 46 -4.63 -27.87 0.36
C ASP A 46 -3.76 -26.66 0.78
N ALA A 47 -4.39 -25.67 1.43
CA ALA A 47 -3.74 -24.43 1.88
C ALA A 47 -2.45 -24.64 2.70
N GLU A 48 -2.38 -25.68 3.56
CA GLU A 48 -1.18 -26.00 4.34
C GLU A 48 -0.02 -26.44 3.43
N ASP A 49 -0.29 -27.31 2.45
CA ASP A 49 0.71 -27.80 1.50
C ASP A 49 1.21 -26.64 0.60
N LEU A 50 0.30 -25.74 0.21
CA LEU A 50 0.64 -24.54 -0.55
C LEU A 50 1.52 -23.57 0.26
N GLU A 51 1.22 -23.35 1.54
CA GLU A 51 2.05 -22.51 2.42
C GLU A 51 3.44 -23.12 2.63
N GLU A 52 3.54 -24.45 2.78
CA GLU A 52 4.82 -25.18 2.83
C GLU A 52 5.60 -25.02 1.52
N TYR A 53 4.94 -25.14 0.37
CA TYR A 53 5.58 -24.96 -0.94
C TYR A 53 6.16 -23.55 -1.10
N ILE A 54 5.41 -22.51 -0.73
CA ILE A 54 5.88 -21.11 -0.75
C ILE A 54 7.13 -20.97 0.14
N ALA A 55 7.12 -21.56 1.34
CA ALA A 55 8.23 -21.50 2.27
C ALA A 55 9.48 -22.24 1.76
N ASP A 56 9.32 -23.48 1.30
CA ASP A 56 10.44 -24.37 1.02
C ASP A 56 11.00 -24.18 -0.38
N VAL A 57 10.15 -23.89 -1.37
CA VAL A 57 10.53 -23.80 -2.79
C VAL A 57 10.80 -22.35 -3.18
N LEU A 58 9.91 -21.43 -2.83
CA LEU A 58 10.07 -20.01 -3.17
C LEU A 58 10.95 -19.26 -2.16
N SER A 59 11.21 -19.84 -0.98
CA SER A 59 11.93 -19.17 0.12
C SER A 59 11.22 -17.89 0.59
N GLU A 60 9.90 -17.88 0.49
CA GLU A 60 9.02 -16.76 0.84
C GLU A 60 7.98 -17.18 1.88
N ASN A 61 7.14 -16.26 2.34
CA ASN A 61 5.93 -16.60 3.09
C ASN A 61 4.88 -15.51 2.87
N ILE A 62 3.65 -15.76 3.32
CA ILE A 62 2.55 -14.81 3.16
C ILE A 62 2.90 -13.41 3.72
N GLN A 63 3.66 -13.35 4.81
CA GLN A 63 4.13 -12.08 5.33
C GLN A 63 5.12 -11.40 4.36
N SER A 64 6.11 -12.08 3.80
CA SER A 64 7.04 -11.46 2.85
C SER A 64 6.34 -10.97 1.58
N LEU A 65 5.39 -11.74 1.05
CA LEU A 65 4.55 -11.32 -0.09
C LEU A 65 3.76 -10.05 0.22
N ALA A 66 3.13 -10.00 1.40
CA ALA A 66 2.40 -8.83 1.86
C ALA A 66 3.29 -7.59 2.01
N TRP A 67 4.50 -7.75 2.55
CA TRP A 67 5.47 -6.66 2.66
C TRP A 67 5.94 -6.18 1.29
N GLU A 68 6.24 -7.08 0.35
CA GLU A 68 6.65 -6.70 -1.02
C GLU A 68 5.55 -5.92 -1.73
N PHE A 69 4.31 -6.41 -1.70
CA PHE A 69 3.16 -5.72 -2.24
C PHE A 69 3.01 -4.33 -1.62
N THR A 70 3.12 -4.23 -0.30
CA THR A 70 2.97 -2.98 0.43
C THR A 70 4.06 -1.97 0.08
N HIS A 71 5.32 -2.40 -0.04
CA HIS A 71 6.40 -1.53 -0.48
C HIS A 71 6.22 -1.06 -1.92
N LYS A 72 5.69 -1.90 -2.81
CA LYS A 72 5.31 -1.49 -4.16
C LYS A 72 4.22 -0.42 -4.12
N VAL A 73 3.16 -0.62 -3.33
CA VAL A 73 2.10 0.37 -3.15
C VAL A 73 2.64 1.69 -2.60
N ASN A 74 3.53 1.66 -1.60
CA ASN A 74 4.13 2.87 -1.04
C ASN A 74 4.91 3.68 -2.11
N ARG A 75 5.67 3.00 -2.97
CA ARG A 75 6.38 3.65 -4.09
C ARG A 75 5.42 4.20 -5.14
N GLU A 76 4.34 3.49 -5.46
CA GLU A 76 3.31 3.99 -6.37
C GLU A 76 2.53 5.17 -5.78
N MET A 77 2.25 5.16 -4.47
CA MET A 77 1.63 6.28 -3.77
C MET A 77 2.51 7.52 -3.84
N LYS A 78 3.83 7.39 -3.60
CA LYS A 78 4.78 8.48 -3.82
C LYS A 78 4.66 9.06 -5.23
N LYS A 79 4.68 8.22 -6.26
CA LYS A 79 4.57 8.68 -7.65
C LYS A 79 3.24 9.40 -7.90
N TYR A 80 2.14 8.83 -7.42
CA TYR A 80 0.80 9.37 -7.57
C TYR A 80 0.64 10.75 -6.92
N LEU A 81 1.19 10.92 -5.70
CA LEU A 81 1.18 12.21 -4.99
C LEU A 81 1.95 13.33 -5.72
N HIS A 82 2.77 12.98 -6.70
CA HIS A 82 3.61 13.91 -7.46
C HIS A 82 3.20 14.05 -8.93
N LEU A 83 2.02 13.54 -9.31
CA LEU A 83 1.47 13.78 -10.65
C LEU A 83 1.04 15.24 -10.81
N ASP A 84 1.05 15.74 -12.05
CA ASP A 84 0.49 17.06 -12.38
C ASP A 84 -1.05 17.09 -12.26
N ASP A 85 -1.69 15.93 -12.39
CA ASP A 85 -3.12 15.72 -12.20
C ASP A 85 -3.36 14.40 -11.46
N GLN A 86 -4.03 14.46 -10.31
CA GLN A 86 -4.38 13.31 -9.48
C GLN A 86 -5.58 12.53 -10.03
N ARG A 87 -6.16 12.92 -11.16
CA ARG A 87 -7.24 12.16 -11.80
C ARG A 87 -6.76 10.77 -12.24
N MET A 88 -7.48 9.74 -11.81
CA MET A 88 -7.31 8.38 -12.29
C MET A 88 -8.38 8.03 -13.35
N ASP A 89 -7.96 7.55 -14.51
CA ASP A 89 -8.89 7.13 -15.56
C ASP A 89 -9.76 5.95 -15.10
N GLY A 90 -11.07 6.05 -15.30
CA GLY A 90 -12.03 5.02 -14.86
C GLY A 90 -12.34 5.02 -13.36
N ASN A 91 -11.77 5.96 -12.58
CA ASN A 91 -12.06 6.13 -11.15
C ASN A 91 -12.47 7.57 -10.83
N PHE A 92 -13.32 7.75 -9.82
CA PHE A 92 -13.71 9.09 -9.31
C PHE A 92 -12.80 9.58 -8.19
N ALA A 93 -11.86 8.75 -7.73
CA ALA A 93 -10.91 9.10 -6.68
C ALA A 93 -9.93 10.19 -7.18
N ASN A 94 -9.76 11.23 -6.37
CA ASN A 94 -8.85 12.34 -6.64
C ASN A 94 -8.40 12.98 -5.33
N LEU A 95 -7.20 12.64 -4.85
CA LEU A 95 -6.68 13.13 -3.58
C LEU A 95 -6.61 14.66 -3.46
N TYR A 96 -6.42 15.38 -4.57
CA TYR A 96 -6.38 16.84 -4.55
C TYR A 96 -7.71 17.44 -4.03
N ASN A 97 -8.84 16.76 -4.29
CA ASN A 97 -10.15 17.16 -3.79
C ASN A 97 -10.57 16.37 -2.54
N ASP A 98 -10.24 15.08 -2.50
CA ASP A 98 -10.69 14.18 -1.44
C ASP A 98 -10.03 14.51 -0.09
N TYR A 99 -8.75 14.87 -0.09
CA TYR A 99 -8.02 15.16 1.15
C TYR A 99 -8.47 16.47 1.83
N PRO A 100 -8.57 17.63 1.13
CA PRO A 100 -9.15 18.83 1.73
C PRO A 100 -10.56 18.61 2.26
N ARG A 101 -11.38 17.84 1.54
CA ARG A 101 -12.73 17.46 2.00
C ARG A 101 -12.70 16.59 3.25
N HIS A 102 -11.75 15.64 3.35
CA HIS A 102 -11.58 14.83 4.54
C HIS A 102 -11.22 15.68 5.76
N VAL A 103 -10.28 16.62 5.61
CA VAL A 103 -9.82 17.48 6.70
C VAL A 103 -10.89 18.48 7.15
N THR A 104 -11.56 19.14 6.19
CA THR A 104 -12.48 20.25 6.48
C THR A 104 -13.94 19.81 6.65
N GLY A 105 -14.30 18.63 6.16
CA GLY A 105 -15.68 18.17 6.04
C GLY A 105 -16.49 18.86 4.93
N THR A 106 -15.89 19.80 4.18
CA THR A 106 -16.57 20.61 3.16
C THR A 106 -16.20 20.17 1.75
N PHE A 107 -17.20 20.13 0.85
CA PHE A 107 -16.98 19.70 -0.53
C PHE A 107 -16.40 20.82 -1.40
N TRP A 108 -16.81 22.06 -1.14
CA TRP A 108 -16.37 23.22 -1.91
C TRP A 108 -15.52 24.14 -1.04
N ALA A 109 -14.42 24.66 -1.61
CA ALA A 109 -13.60 25.68 -0.94
C ALA A 109 -14.40 26.92 -0.55
N THR A 110 -15.48 27.26 -1.28
CA THR A 110 -16.36 28.39 -0.97
C THR A 110 -17.19 28.19 0.29
N ASP A 111 -17.37 26.94 0.74
CA ASP A 111 -18.12 26.58 1.94
C ASP A 111 -17.19 26.41 3.15
N TYR A 112 -15.88 26.59 2.95
CA TYR A 112 -14.86 26.54 3.99
C TYR A 112 -14.51 27.94 4.46
N ASP A 113 -14.56 28.17 5.77
CA ASP A 113 -14.31 29.49 6.37
C ASP A 113 -12.82 29.90 6.35
N GLY A 114 -11.90 28.98 6.04
CA GLY A 114 -10.45 29.23 5.94
C GLY A 114 -9.99 29.51 4.50
N ASP A 115 -8.77 30.04 4.37
CA ASP A 115 -8.15 30.38 3.07
C ASP A 115 -7.14 29.34 2.56
N ASP A 116 -6.86 28.30 3.35
CA ASP A 116 -5.84 27.27 3.11
C ASP A 116 -6.39 25.99 2.47
N TYR A 117 -7.66 25.96 2.03
CA TYR A 117 -8.31 24.75 1.49
C TYR A 117 -7.45 24.03 0.43
N TYR A 118 -6.91 24.78 -0.53
CA TYR A 118 -6.08 24.25 -1.62
C TYR A 118 -4.62 23.98 -1.20
N ASP A 119 -4.20 24.46 -0.03
CA ASP A 119 -2.89 24.22 0.53
C ASP A 119 -2.85 22.94 1.38
N LEU A 120 -3.99 22.43 1.82
CA LEU A 120 -4.08 21.22 2.66
C LEU A 120 -3.41 20.00 2.00
N TYR A 121 -3.69 19.74 0.72
CA TYR A 121 -3.07 18.62 -0.01
C TYR A 121 -1.55 18.80 -0.19
N PRO A 122 -1.04 19.93 -0.72
CA PRO A 122 0.41 20.17 -0.78
C PRO A 122 1.11 20.08 0.57
N GLN A 123 0.48 20.54 1.65
CA GLN A 123 1.03 20.44 3.00
C GLN A 123 1.13 18.98 3.47
N MET A 124 0.13 18.14 3.18
CA MET A 124 0.20 16.70 3.45
C MET A 124 1.38 16.06 2.70
N VAL A 125 1.52 16.32 1.40
CA VAL A 125 2.62 15.79 0.59
C VAL A 125 3.98 16.21 1.17
N ALA A 126 4.13 17.49 1.54
CA ALA A 126 5.35 18.00 2.13
C ALA A 126 5.74 17.32 3.45
N ARG A 127 4.76 17.04 4.33
CA ARG A 127 5.01 16.29 5.59
C ARG A 127 5.50 14.87 5.32
N LEU A 128 4.90 14.19 4.34
CA LEU A 128 5.28 12.84 3.95
C LEU A 128 6.67 12.79 3.29
N ASP A 129 6.99 13.76 2.41
CA ASP A 129 8.31 13.89 1.80
C ASP A 129 9.41 14.18 2.80
N ALA A 130 9.10 14.97 3.84
CA ALA A 130 9.98 15.21 4.97
C ALA A 130 10.13 13.97 5.87
N ALA A 131 9.40 12.88 5.59
CA ALA A 131 9.33 11.66 6.37
C ALA A 131 8.97 11.95 7.84
N GLU A 132 8.10 12.93 8.09
CA GLU A 132 7.72 13.36 9.43
C GLU A 132 7.08 12.23 10.24
N ASP A 133 7.41 12.19 11.52
CA ASP A 133 6.83 11.31 12.55
C ASP A 133 5.99 12.15 13.54
N SER A 134 5.20 13.06 12.96
CA SER A 134 4.26 13.90 13.68
C SER A 134 2.89 13.22 13.74
N GLU A 135 2.08 13.57 14.75
CA GLU A 135 0.70 13.05 14.86
C GLU A 135 -0.12 13.32 13.59
N GLN A 136 0.11 14.48 12.96
CA GLN A 136 -0.57 14.83 11.72
C GLN A 136 -0.09 13.94 10.55
N ALA A 137 1.22 13.69 10.42
CA ALA A 137 1.74 12.80 9.39
C ALA A 137 1.22 11.36 9.55
N SER A 138 1.01 10.89 10.79
CA SER A 138 0.36 9.60 11.05
C SER A 138 -1.09 9.57 10.58
N LYS A 139 -1.88 10.62 10.87
CA LYS A 139 -3.27 10.74 10.37
C LYS A 139 -3.34 10.81 8.85
N ASP A 140 -2.36 11.47 8.23
CA ASP A 140 -2.26 11.53 6.77
C ASP A 140 -2.06 10.13 6.17
N ARG A 141 -1.18 9.32 6.75
CA ARG A 141 -0.94 7.92 6.33
C ARG A 141 -2.19 7.06 6.53
N GLU A 142 -2.82 7.14 7.69
CA GLU A 142 -4.08 6.42 7.99
C GLU A 142 -5.17 6.75 6.95
N TYR A 143 -5.30 8.03 6.59
CA TYR A 143 -6.24 8.44 5.56
C TYR A 143 -5.85 7.91 4.17
N LEU A 144 -4.57 7.94 3.80
CA LEU A 144 -4.11 7.43 2.51
C LEU A 144 -4.29 5.92 2.37
N GLU A 145 -4.12 5.17 3.47
CA GLU A 145 -4.46 3.75 3.54
C GLU A 145 -5.96 3.54 3.27
N GLU A 146 -6.84 4.26 3.98
CA GLU A 146 -8.29 4.17 3.78
C GLU A 146 -8.68 4.57 2.34
N TRP A 147 -8.10 5.65 1.83
CA TRP A 147 -8.33 6.14 0.48
C TRP A 147 -7.89 5.12 -0.58
N TYR A 148 -6.76 4.43 -0.38
CA TYR A 148 -6.29 3.40 -1.28
C TYR A 148 -7.33 2.27 -1.45
N PHE A 149 -7.88 1.76 -0.35
CA PHE A 149 -8.93 0.75 -0.42
C PHE A 149 -10.22 1.27 -1.05
N LYS A 150 -10.59 2.54 -0.83
CA LYS A 150 -11.74 3.16 -1.51
C LYS A 150 -11.52 3.31 -3.01
N ALA A 151 -10.29 3.65 -3.42
CA ALA A 151 -9.95 3.89 -4.81
C ALA A 151 -9.88 2.57 -5.60
N PHE A 152 -9.20 1.56 -5.07
CA PHE A 152 -8.94 0.32 -5.81
C PHE A 152 -9.96 -0.79 -5.49
N GLY A 153 -10.60 -0.73 -4.33
CA GLY A 153 -11.56 -1.71 -3.87
C GLY A 153 -10.89 -3.00 -3.37
N THR A 154 -11.29 -3.46 -2.19
CA THR A 154 -10.78 -4.71 -1.59
C THR A 154 -11.00 -5.92 -2.52
N TYR A 155 -12.11 -5.96 -3.25
CA TYR A 155 -12.40 -7.04 -4.19
C TYR A 155 -11.32 -7.17 -5.29
N ASN A 156 -10.93 -6.07 -5.93
CA ASN A 156 -9.92 -6.11 -6.99
C ASN A 156 -8.53 -6.46 -6.43
N ILE A 157 -8.24 -6.02 -5.20
CA ILE A 157 -6.99 -6.37 -4.52
C ILE A 157 -6.95 -7.89 -4.25
N LYS A 158 -8.01 -8.44 -3.64
CA LYS A 158 -8.13 -9.89 -3.41
C LYS A 158 -8.09 -10.69 -4.70
N TYR A 159 -8.70 -10.19 -5.77
CA TYR A 159 -8.65 -10.86 -7.08
C TYR A 159 -7.21 -11.03 -7.59
N ASN A 160 -6.36 -10.01 -7.42
CA ASN A 160 -4.95 -10.12 -7.79
C ASN A 160 -4.21 -11.15 -6.91
N PHE A 161 -4.48 -11.17 -5.61
CA PHE A 161 -3.86 -12.13 -4.68
C PHE A 161 -4.29 -13.57 -4.96
N SER A 162 -5.57 -13.80 -5.22
CA SER A 162 -6.07 -15.12 -5.62
C SER A 162 -5.42 -15.59 -6.91
N ASN A 163 -5.28 -14.72 -7.92
CA ASN A 163 -4.58 -15.10 -9.16
C ASN A 163 -3.11 -15.47 -8.92
N GLU A 164 -2.40 -14.72 -8.08
CA GLU A 164 -1.01 -15.02 -7.74
C GLU A 164 -0.88 -16.35 -6.99
N LEU A 165 -1.77 -16.61 -6.02
CA LEU A 165 -1.79 -17.87 -5.29
C LEU A 165 -2.18 -19.06 -6.19
N GLU A 166 -3.10 -18.87 -7.14
CA GLU A 166 -3.46 -19.88 -8.16
C GLU A 166 -2.27 -20.22 -9.05
N GLU A 167 -1.47 -19.23 -9.47
CA GLU A 167 -0.26 -19.47 -10.25
C GLU A 167 0.76 -20.29 -9.46
N ILE A 168 0.94 -20.00 -8.17
CA ILE A 168 1.83 -20.76 -7.27
C ILE A 168 1.29 -22.17 -7.04
N HIS A 169 -0.01 -22.30 -6.82
CA HIS A 169 -0.69 -23.59 -6.60
C HIS A 169 -0.52 -24.51 -7.82
N TYR A 170 -0.71 -23.99 -9.03
CA TYR A 170 -0.45 -24.73 -10.26
C TYR A 170 1.00 -25.24 -10.35
N MET A 171 1.99 -24.42 -9.96
CA MET A 171 3.40 -24.82 -9.93
C MET A 171 3.68 -25.92 -8.89
N MET A 172 2.96 -25.91 -7.76
CA MET A 172 3.03 -26.95 -6.74
C MET A 172 2.47 -28.27 -7.27
N GLU A 173 1.27 -28.25 -7.86
CA GLU A 173 0.65 -29.44 -8.43
C GLU A 173 1.54 -30.09 -9.50
N GLU A 174 2.08 -29.32 -10.44
CA GLU A 174 3.01 -29.83 -11.45
C GLU A 174 4.26 -30.47 -10.82
N ALA A 175 4.82 -29.84 -9.78
CA ALA A 175 6.02 -30.36 -9.10
C ALA A 175 5.75 -31.69 -8.37
N TYR A 176 4.54 -31.88 -7.82
CA TYR A 176 4.15 -33.11 -7.15
C TYR A 176 3.72 -34.22 -8.11
N GLU A 177 3.20 -33.89 -9.29
CA GLU A 177 2.93 -34.87 -10.36
C GLU A 177 4.22 -35.44 -10.99
N GLU A 178 5.32 -34.68 -11.00
CA GLU A 178 6.60 -35.11 -11.55
C GLU A 178 7.52 -35.87 -10.57
N ALA A 179 7.16 -35.95 -9.28
CA ALA A 179 7.94 -36.58 -8.19
C ALA A 179 7.63 -38.07 -7.97
#